data_AF-A0A3M2F0J2-F1
#
_entry.id   AF-A0A3M2F0J2-F1
#
_cell.length_a   1.000
_cell.length_b   1.000
_cell.length_c   1.000
_cell.angle_alpha   90.00
_cell.angle_beta   90.00
_cell.angle_gamma   90.00
#
_symmetry.space_group_name_H-M   'P 1'
#
loop_
_entity.id
_entity.type
_entity.pdbx_description
1 polymer ?
#
loop_
_entity_poly.entity_id
_entity_poly.type
_entity_poly.pdbx_seq_one_letter_code
_entity_poly.pdbx_strand_id
1 'polypeptide(L)'
;MFERCLFWRRRPVAGIVLSAFLLSLSSACSQRDQATPEQSNVWMVSEKREIEIGDKVAAEIEREFPVFENAELARYIDAVGQTLAKVSDRSNLRYTFKVLNTPIANAFATPGGHVYLTRGILGILDDEAELAGVIGHEIGHVAA
;
A
#
# COMPACT_ATOMS: atom_id res chain seq x y z
N MET A 1 -45.31 74.41 -34.34
CA MET A 1 -44.13 73.78 -34.98
C MET A 1 -44.04 72.35 -34.46
N PHE A 2 -44.35 71.38 -35.33
CA PHE A 2 -44.05 69.93 -35.35
C PHE A 2 -43.49 69.26 -34.06
N GLU A 3 -43.84 68.05 -33.61
CA GLU A 3 -44.74 66.96 -34.00
C GLU A 3 -44.80 65.92 -32.83
N ARG A 4 -45.96 65.28 -32.67
CA ARG A 4 -46.23 63.85 -32.33
C ARG A 4 -45.07 62.97 -31.79
N CYS A 5 -45.20 62.37 -30.61
CA CYS A 5 -45.77 61.03 -30.29
C CYS A 5 -44.78 59.83 -30.30
N LEU A 6 -44.91 58.99 -29.26
CA LEU A 6 -44.50 57.57 -29.13
C LEU A 6 -43.00 57.24 -28.95
N PHE A 7 -42.63 56.76 -27.75
CA PHE A 7 -42.14 55.38 -27.51
C PHE A 7 -41.70 55.26 -26.03
N TRP A 8 -42.53 54.65 -25.18
CA TRP A 8 -42.35 53.26 -24.73
C TRP A 8 -41.39 53.09 -23.54
N ARG A 9 -42.02 53.17 -22.34
CA ARG A 9 -41.77 52.36 -21.14
C ARG A 9 -40.66 51.30 -21.29
N ARG A 10 -39.50 51.50 -20.66
CA ARG A 10 -38.69 50.41 -20.08
C ARG A 10 -38.12 50.83 -18.73
N ARG A 11 -38.73 50.26 -17.70
CA ARG A 11 -38.34 50.34 -16.28
C ARG A 11 -36.93 49.75 -16.11
N PRO A 12 -36.12 50.19 -15.13
CA PRO A 12 -34.79 49.64 -14.93
C PRO A 12 -34.91 48.21 -14.39
N VAL A 13 -34.88 47.22 -15.30
CA VAL A 13 -34.83 45.77 -14.98
C VAL A 13 -33.44 45.38 -14.44
N ALA A 14 -32.48 46.31 -14.43
CA ALA A 14 -31.10 46.08 -14.02
C ALA A 14 -30.93 45.69 -12.52
N GLY A 15 -31.87 46.07 -11.65
CA GLY A 15 -31.78 45.76 -10.21
C GLY A 15 -32.21 44.34 -9.82
N ILE A 16 -32.93 43.61 -10.69
CA ILE A 16 -33.45 42.27 -10.36
C ILE A 16 -32.51 41.17 -10.87
N VAL A 17 -31.76 41.43 -11.95
CA VAL A 17 -30.86 40.43 -12.56
C VAL A 17 -29.65 40.14 -11.67
N LEU A 18 -29.16 41.13 -10.90
CA LEU A 18 -27.98 40.96 -10.04
C LEU A 18 -28.26 40.10 -8.80
N SER A 19 -29.49 40.11 -8.27
CA SER A 19 -29.89 39.31 -7.10
C SER A 19 -30.19 37.85 -7.42
N ALA A 20 -30.50 37.53 -8.68
CA ALA A 20 -30.74 36.15 -9.12
C ALA A 20 -29.45 35.35 -9.39
N PHE A 21 -28.34 36.05 -9.67
CA PHE A 21 -27.05 35.40 -9.92
C PHE A 21 -26.38 34.90 -8.63
N LEU A 22 -26.71 35.49 -7.47
CA LEU A 22 -26.16 35.11 -6.17
C LEU A 22 -26.90 33.95 -5.47
N LEU A 23 -28.09 33.54 -5.94
CA LEU A 23 -28.86 32.43 -5.35
C LEU A 23 -28.76 31.10 -6.10
N SER A 24 -27.98 31.02 -7.19
CA SER A 24 -27.95 29.84 -8.07
C SER A 24 -26.77 28.89 -7.84
N LEU A 25 -25.97 29.07 -6.77
CA LEU A 25 -24.83 28.19 -6.45
C LEU A 25 -25.13 27.08 -5.43
N SER A 26 -26.36 26.95 -4.92
CA SER A 26 -26.68 25.98 -3.86
C SER A 26 -27.05 24.57 -4.34
N SER A 27 -27.05 24.32 -5.66
CA SER A 27 -27.44 23.00 -6.21
C SER A 27 -26.25 22.14 -6.61
N ALA A 28 -25.14 22.22 -5.87
CA ALA A 28 -24.20 21.11 -5.83
C ALA A 28 -24.82 19.99 -4.98
N CYS A 29 -25.64 19.14 -5.60
CA CYS A 29 -25.96 17.85 -5.03
C CYS A 29 -24.64 17.12 -4.80
N SER A 30 -24.27 16.93 -3.54
CA SER A 30 -23.19 16.04 -3.14
C SER A 30 -23.54 14.63 -3.62
N GLN A 31 -23.05 14.24 -4.79
CA GLN A 31 -23.02 12.84 -5.20
C GLN A 31 -21.97 12.17 -4.31
N ARG A 32 -22.43 11.74 -3.12
CA ARG A 32 -21.73 10.80 -2.29
C ARG A 32 -22.03 9.45 -2.93
N ASP A 33 -21.07 8.92 -3.68
CA ASP A 33 -21.11 7.51 -4.07
C ASP A 33 -21.33 6.71 -2.77
N GLN A 34 -22.44 5.98 -2.72
CA GLN A 34 -22.71 5.10 -1.60
C GLN A 34 -21.67 3.99 -1.69
N ALA A 35 -20.66 4.07 -0.83
CA ALA A 35 -19.81 2.93 -0.55
C ALA A 35 -20.74 1.75 -0.24
N THR A 36 -20.69 0.71 -1.07
CA THR A 36 -21.40 -0.52 -0.80
C THR A 36 -20.97 -1.02 0.59
N PRO A 37 -21.85 -1.67 1.37
CA PRO A 37 -21.50 -2.20 2.69
C PRO A 37 -20.38 -3.27 2.67
N GLU A 38 -19.83 -3.59 1.50
CA GLU A 38 -18.72 -4.51 1.30
C GLU A 38 -17.34 -3.84 1.49
N GLN A 39 -17.27 -2.53 1.72
CA GLN A 39 -16.00 -1.79 1.80
C GLN A 39 -15.78 -1.04 3.13
N SER A 40 -16.25 -1.59 4.25
CA SER A 40 -15.95 -1.03 5.58
C SER A 40 -15.16 -1.96 6.51
N ASN A 41 -14.42 -2.93 5.97
CA ASN A 41 -13.44 -3.72 6.73
C ASN A 41 -12.01 -3.38 6.30
N VAL A 42 -11.59 -2.13 6.52
CA VAL A 42 -10.17 -1.73 6.43
C VAL A 42 -9.33 -2.40 7.53
N TRP A 43 -9.96 -3.10 8.47
CA TRP A 43 -9.33 -3.48 9.73
C TRP A 43 -9.03 -4.97 9.93
N MET A 44 -9.48 -5.89 9.08
CA MET A 44 -8.99 -7.28 9.10
C MET A 44 -9.11 -7.92 7.72
N VAL A 45 -7.99 -7.93 6.98
CA VAL A 45 -7.82 -8.82 5.83
C VAL A 45 -7.78 -10.25 6.37
N SER A 46 -8.52 -11.19 5.77
CA SER A 46 -8.44 -12.59 6.20
C SER A 46 -7.04 -13.14 5.94
N GLU A 47 -6.54 -14.06 6.79
CA GLU A 47 -5.21 -14.65 6.63
C GLU A 47 -5.00 -15.22 5.21
N LYS A 48 -6.02 -15.90 4.67
CA LYS A 48 -5.99 -16.39 3.29
C LYS A 48 -5.74 -15.26 2.28
N ARG A 49 -6.44 -14.14 2.43
CA ARG A 49 -6.30 -12.99 1.53
C ARG A 49 -4.97 -12.28 1.73
N GLU A 50 -4.47 -12.22 2.97
CA GLU A 50 -3.14 -11.71 3.30
C GLU A 50 -2.06 -12.53 2.56
N ILE A 51 -2.14 -13.87 2.62
CA ILE A 51 -1.24 -14.78 1.90
C ILE A 51 -1.33 -14.57 0.39
N GLU A 52 -2.55 -14.48 -0.17
CA GLU A 52 -2.75 -14.24 -1.61
C GLU A 52 -2.15 -12.90 -2.08
N ILE A 53 -2.19 -11.87 -1.23
CA ILE A 53 -1.54 -10.58 -1.51
C ILE A 53 -0.02 -10.76 -1.44
N GLY A 54 0.47 -11.42 -0.39
CA GLY A 54 1.87 -11.78 -0.19
C GLY A 54 2.50 -12.46 -1.40
N ASP A 55 1.86 -13.51 -1.90
CA ASP A 55 2.33 -14.29 -3.04
C ASP A 55 2.42 -13.45 -4.33
N LYS A 56 1.50 -12.50 -4.53
CA LYS A 56 1.55 -11.59 -5.69
C LYS A 56 2.69 -10.59 -5.56
N VAL A 57 2.85 -10.00 -4.38
CA VAL A 57 3.93 -9.05 -4.09
C VAL A 57 5.29 -9.74 -4.21
N ALA A 58 5.42 -10.96 -3.69
CA ALA A 58 6.62 -11.79 -3.84
C ALA A 58 6.98 -12.03 -5.30
N ALA A 59 6.00 -12.37 -6.14
CA ALA A 59 6.22 -12.55 -7.57
C ALA A 59 6.66 -11.26 -8.28
N GLU A 60 6.13 -10.10 -7.88
CA GLU A 60 6.54 -8.80 -8.41
C GLU A 60 7.97 -8.44 -7.99
N ILE A 61 8.32 -8.64 -6.72
CA ILE A 61 9.67 -8.42 -6.19
C ILE A 61 10.68 -9.29 -6.92
N GLU A 62 10.41 -10.60 -7.06
CA GLU A 62 11.36 -11.53 -7.69
C GLU A 62 11.52 -11.29 -9.20
N ARG A 63 10.56 -10.62 -9.83
CA ARG A 63 10.68 -10.15 -11.21
C ARG A 63 11.58 -8.93 -11.34
N GLU A 64 11.55 -8.03 -10.37
CA GLU A 64 12.35 -6.79 -10.37
C GLU A 64 13.76 -7.02 -9.80
N PHE A 65 13.86 -7.82 -8.75
CA PHE A 65 15.08 -8.16 -8.04
C PHE A 65 15.28 -9.68 -8.11
N PRO A 66 16.14 -10.17 -9.02
CA PRO A 66 16.41 -11.60 -9.13
C PRO A 66 16.92 -12.17 -7.81
N VAL A 67 16.45 -13.37 -7.46
CA VAL A 67 16.98 -14.14 -6.34
C VAL A 67 18.44 -14.48 -6.61
N PHE A 68 19.28 -14.36 -5.60
CA PHE A 68 20.69 -14.70 -5.68
C PHE A 68 20.87 -16.22 -5.70
N GLU A 69 21.43 -16.73 -6.80
CA GLU A 69 21.60 -18.16 -7.03
C GLU A 69 22.79 -18.72 -6.25
N ASN A 70 22.54 -19.10 -4.99
CA ASN A 70 23.48 -19.85 -4.16
C ASN A 70 22.72 -20.83 -3.27
N ALA A 71 22.76 -22.12 -3.61
CA ALA A 71 21.99 -23.16 -2.93
C ALA A 71 22.43 -23.40 -1.47
N GLU A 72 23.73 -23.24 -1.18
CA GLU A 72 24.28 -23.41 0.16
C GLU A 72 23.82 -22.27 1.08
N LEU A 73 23.98 -21.03 0.61
CA LEU A 73 23.52 -19.84 1.33
C LEU A 73 22.00 -19.87 1.52
N ALA A 74 21.24 -20.21 0.48
CA ALA A 74 19.78 -20.30 0.58
C ALA A 74 19.35 -21.32 1.64
N ARG A 75 19.99 -22.50 1.68
CA ARG A 75 19.73 -23.51 2.72
C ARG A 75 20.06 -23.01 4.12
N TYR A 76 21.18 -22.31 4.28
CA TYR A 76 21.61 -21.79 5.58
C TYR A 76 20.64 -20.71 6.10
N ILE A 77 20.32 -19.72 5.26
CA ILE A 77 19.37 -18.66 5.58
C ILE A 77 17.99 -19.23 5.91
N ASP A 78 17.51 -20.20 5.13
CA ASP A 78 16.25 -20.89 5.43
C ASP A 78 16.35 -21.64 6.77
N ALA A 79 17.42 -22.37 7.06
CA ALA A 79 17.56 -23.08 8.33
C ALA A 79 17.51 -22.14 9.55
N VAL A 80 18.20 -21.00 9.50
CA VAL A 80 18.16 -19.96 10.55
C VAL A 80 16.75 -19.39 10.65
N GLY A 81 16.17 -18.95 9.53
CA GLY A 81 14.84 -18.34 9.50
C GLY A 81 13.73 -19.26 9.99
N GLN A 82 13.73 -20.53 9.56
CA GLN A 82 12.75 -21.53 10.01
C GLN A 82 12.91 -21.85 11.51
N THR A 83 14.12 -21.75 12.06
CA THR A 83 14.33 -21.91 13.51
C THR A 83 13.68 -20.77 14.29
N LEU A 84 13.82 -19.53 13.82
CA LEU A 84 13.21 -18.35 14.43
C LEU A 84 11.69 -18.31 14.24
N ALA A 85 11.20 -18.66 13.05
CA ALA A 85 9.77 -18.65 12.74
C ALA A 85 8.96 -19.64 13.58
N LYS A 86 9.55 -20.76 14.00
CA LYS A 86 8.89 -21.76 14.86
C LYS A 86 8.52 -21.23 16.24
N VAL A 87 9.21 -20.19 16.71
CA VAL A 87 9.00 -19.60 18.04
C VAL A 87 8.33 -18.22 17.97
N SER A 88 7.84 -17.81 16.79
CA SER A 88 7.08 -16.58 16.61
C SER A 88 5.59 -16.76 16.95
N ASP A 89 4.88 -15.64 17.14
CA ASP A 89 3.43 -15.65 17.41
C ASP A 89 2.59 -16.12 16.21
N ARG A 90 3.17 -16.15 14.99
CA ARG A 90 2.55 -16.61 13.73
C ARG A 90 3.22 -17.88 13.20
N SER A 91 3.62 -18.81 14.08
CA SER A 91 4.35 -20.04 13.72
C SER A 91 3.60 -20.99 12.77
N ASN A 92 2.31 -20.78 12.54
CA ASN A 92 1.46 -21.55 11.62
C ASN A 92 1.59 -21.10 10.15
N LEU A 93 2.20 -19.95 9.88
CA LEU A 93 2.44 -19.50 8.51
C LEU A 93 3.55 -20.28 7.83
N ARG A 94 3.46 -20.38 6.50
CA ARG A 94 4.54 -20.90 5.66
C ARG A 94 5.53 -19.79 5.35
N TYR A 95 6.56 -19.65 6.18
CA TYR A 95 7.62 -18.69 5.92
C TYR A 95 8.51 -19.13 4.76
N THR A 96 8.94 -18.16 3.94
CA THR A 96 9.99 -18.35 2.94
C THR A 96 11.09 -17.30 3.14
N PHE A 97 12.34 -17.72 3.02
CA PHE A 97 13.49 -16.84 3.18
C PHE A 97 14.31 -16.85 1.90
N LYS A 98 14.54 -15.67 1.31
CA LYS A 98 15.28 -15.54 0.04
C LYS A 98 16.29 -14.41 0.10
N VAL A 99 17.40 -14.58 -0.61
CA VAL A 99 18.41 -13.54 -0.77
C VAL A 99 18.24 -12.90 -2.15
N LEU A 100 18.08 -11.58 -2.22
CA LEU A 100 17.98 -10.80 -3.44
C LEU A 100 19.37 -10.37 -3.92
N ASN A 101 19.57 -10.44 -5.24
CA ASN A 101 20.84 -10.11 -5.88
C ASN A 101 21.04 -8.59 -6.06
N THR A 102 21.08 -7.85 -4.95
CA THR A 102 21.34 -6.40 -4.95
C THR A 102 22.37 -6.01 -3.87
N PRO A 103 23.30 -5.08 -4.16
CA PRO A 103 24.29 -4.62 -3.19
C PRO A 103 23.70 -3.62 -2.17
N ILE A 104 22.46 -3.17 -2.35
CA ILE A 104 21.81 -2.24 -1.42
C ILE A 104 21.51 -2.99 -0.13
N ALA A 105 22.10 -2.59 0.99
CA ALA A 105 21.88 -3.23 2.28
C ALA A 105 20.43 -3.02 2.74
N ASN A 106 19.66 -4.10 2.79
CA ASN A 106 18.28 -4.09 3.24
C ASN A 106 17.81 -5.51 3.64
N ALA A 107 16.78 -5.57 4.48
CA ALA A 107 15.95 -6.75 4.70
C ALA A 107 14.51 -6.28 4.86
N PHE A 108 13.54 -7.09 4.45
CA PHE A 108 12.13 -6.76 4.59
C PHE A 108 11.26 -8.02 4.49
N ALA A 109 10.07 -7.97 5.10
CA ALA A 109 9.04 -8.97 4.91
C ALA A 109 7.86 -8.47 4.08
N THR A 110 7.16 -9.40 3.44
CA THR A 110 5.86 -9.15 2.81
C THR A 110 4.77 -9.97 3.52
N PRO A 111 3.49 -9.61 3.34
CA PRO A 111 2.37 -10.36 3.92
C PRO A 111 2.45 -11.86 3.58
N GLY A 112 1.90 -12.73 4.41
CA GLY A 112 1.92 -14.17 4.15
C GLY A 112 3.26 -14.89 4.40
N GLY A 113 4.28 -14.19 4.90
CA GLY A 113 5.50 -14.81 5.45
C GLY A 113 6.69 -14.89 4.49
N HIS A 114 6.74 -14.09 3.43
CA HIS A 114 7.95 -14.00 2.60
C HIS A 114 8.92 -12.99 3.22
N VAL A 115 10.14 -13.43 3.50
CA VAL A 115 11.20 -12.62 4.10
C VAL A 115 12.38 -12.56 3.13
N TYR A 116 12.81 -11.35 2.80
CA TYR A 116 13.88 -11.09 1.86
C TYR A 116 15.05 -10.42 2.56
N LEU A 117 16.25 -10.94 2.29
CA LEU A 117 17.52 -10.30 2.62
C LEU A 117 18.19 -9.89 1.32
N THR A 118 19.03 -8.87 1.33
CA THR A 118 19.86 -8.53 0.17
C THR A 118 21.29 -9.03 0.32
N ARG A 119 22.02 -9.22 -0.78
CA ARG A 119 23.48 -9.43 -0.69
C ARG A 119 24.19 -8.28 0.04
N GLY A 120 23.67 -7.06 -0.10
CA GLY A 120 24.18 -5.88 0.59
C GLY A 120 24.15 -6.02 2.11
N ILE A 121 23.03 -6.49 2.70
CA ILE A 121 22.93 -6.63 4.16
C ILE A 121 23.86 -7.75 4.64
N LEU A 122 23.94 -8.86 3.90
CA LEU A 122 24.84 -9.97 4.25
C LEU A 122 26.33 -9.58 4.22
N GLY A 123 26.69 -8.55 3.44
CA GLY A 123 28.07 -8.06 3.36
C GLY A 123 28.48 -7.16 4.53
N ILE A 124 27.56 -6.78 5.41
CA ILE A 124 27.83 -5.88 6.55
C ILE A 124 27.50 -6.51 7.92
N LEU A 125 26.95 -7.72 7.94
CA LEU A 125 26.71 -8.46 9.18
C LEU A 125 27.99 -9.21 9.56
N ASP A 126 28.40 -9.10 10.81
CA ASP A 126 29.66 -9.66 11.31
C ASP A 126 29.52 -11.12 11.75
N ASP A 127 28.35 -11.50 12.27
CA ASP A 127 28.11 -12.86 12.77
C ASP A 127 26.65 -13.34 12.59
N GLU A 128 26.42 -14.62 12.94
CA GLU A 128 25.10 -15.27 12.86
C GLU A 128 24.08 -14.65 13.83
N ALA A 129 24.52 -14.07 14.94
CA ALA A 129 23.61 -13.45 15.91
C ALA A 129 23.01 -12.15 15.33
N GLU A 130 23.81 -11.35 14.63
CA GLU A 130 23.30 -10.17 13.90
C GLU A 130 22.35 -10.57 12.77
N LEU A 131 22.71 -11.60 12.00
CA LEU A 131 21.81 -12.18 10.99
C LEU A 131 20.48 -12.62 11.58
N ALA A 132 20.52 -13.39 12.68
CA ALA A 132 19.33 -13.85 13.38
C ALA A 132 18.50 -12.68 13.94
N GLY A 133 19.16 -11.61 14.40
CA GLY A 133 18.51 -10.38 14.84
C GLY A 133 17.73 -9.70 13.71
N VAL A 134 18.33 -9.56 12.53
CA VAL A 134 17.66 -9.00 11.34
C VAL A 134 16.49 -9.87 10.91
N ILE A 135 16.68 -11.19 10.79
CA ILE A 135 15.60 -12.10 10.39
C ILE A 135 14.47 -12.09 11.43
N GLY A 136 14.81 -12.08 12.72
CA GLY A 136 13.85 -12.01 13.82
C GLY A 136 13.03 -10.71 13.80
N HIS A 137 13.67 -9.57 13.50
CA HIS A 137 13.00 -8.29 13.31
C HIS A 137 11.95 -8.37 12.19
N GLU A 138 12.31 -8.95 11.04
CA GLU A 138 11.39 -9.11 9.91
C GLU A 138 10.26 -10.09 10.19
N ILE A 139 10.53 -11.20 10.89
CA ILE A 139 9.48 -12.12 11.35
C ILE A 139 8.50 -11.39 12.29
N GLY A 140 9.00 -10.49 13.14
CA GLY A 140 8.18 -9.63 14.00
C GLY A 140 7.22 -8.74 13.20
N HIS A 141 7.64 -8.21 12.04
CA HIS A 141 6.75 -7.47 11.15
C HIS A 141 5.66 -8.32 10.53
N VAL A 142 5.92 -9.60 10.25
CA VAL A 142 4.88 -10.54 9.78
C VAL A 142 3.89 -10.91 10.89
N ALA A 143 4.36 -10.92 12.14
CA ALA A 143 3.57 -11.34 13.29
C ALA A 143 2.67 -10.25 13.89
N ALA A 144 2.94 -8.98 13.57
CA ALA A 144 2.30 -7.81 14.16
C ALA A 144 1.01 -7.34 13.46
#